data_AF-A0A2T6DUI6-F1
#
_entry.id   AF-A0A2T6DUI6-F1
#
_cell.length_a   1.000
_cell.length_b   1.000
_cell.length_c   1.000
_cell.angle_alpha   90.00
_cell.angle_beta   90.00
_cell.angle_gamma   90.00
#
_symmetry.space_group_name_H-M   'P 1'
#
loop_
_entity.id
_entity.type
_entity.pdbx_description
1 polymer ?
#
loop_
_entity_poly.entity_id
_entity_poly.type
_entity_poly.pdbx_seq_one_letter_code
_entity_poly.pdbx_strand_id
1 'polypeptide(L)'
;MKLHLALSLSLLLAGGGTSTWAAPITVKADLSGNGEAVTCVLEPAPAKQDEPFSGGTLRVGKQSIPLGNEFEGYTATLETYKVGDQGAILVAGVTAESDFTTRLIYAMVDGKLKRVAKLQGQGEIVVPGNGTLIEKGWMGFWTKTEKYVFGKDFALTLIPQDFYSVDVEGTVSATFPVYQKRDGKKTIGNTRPKSKFRVLLWDPASKTADEDSLSKEWFYIRTETGFCGWVQGKQLMGEFVELPWAG
;
A
#
# COMPACT_ATOMS: atom_id res chain seq x y z
N MET A 1 20.31 0.58 -21.17
CA MET A 1 19.12 0.10 -21.90
C MET A 1 17.93 0.95 -21.45
N LYS A 2 17.05 1.31 -22.38
CA LYS A 2 16.10 2.44 -22.34
C LYS A 2 15.01 2.36 -21.25
N LEU A 3 14.58 3.56 -20.83
CA LEU A 3 13.39 3.90 -20.03
C LEU A 3 12.19 2.98 -20.26
N HIS A 4 11.54 2.56 -19.17
CA HIS A 4 10.11 2.28 -19.18
C HIS A 4 9.34 3.38 -18.44
N LEU A 5 8.65 4.18 -19.26
CA LEU A 5 7.57 5.09 -18.90
C LEU A 5 6.44 4.28 -18.23
N ALA A 6 6.10 4.59 -16.98
CA ALA A 6 4.82 4.19 -16.43
C ALA A 6 3.76 5.21 -16.88
N LEU A 7 2.95 4.83 -17.87
CA LEU A 7 1.72 5.54 -18.21
C LEU A 7 0.71 5.29 -17.07
N SER A 8 0.45 6.29 -16.23
CA SER A 8 -0.74 6.28 -15.37
C SER A 8 -1.91 6.86 -16.16
N LEU A 9 -2.94 6.03 -16.37
CA LEU A 9 -4.19 6.47 -16.99
C LEU A 9 -5.00 7.21 -15.92
N SER A 10 -4.89 8.54 -15.90
CA SER A 10 -5.60 9.39 -14.95
C SER A 10 -7.07 9.53 -15.34
N LEU A 11 -7.98 9.23 -14.42
CA LEU A 11 -9.35 9.75 -14.46
C LEU A 11 -9.64 10.54 -13.18
N LEU A 12 -9.73 11.87 -13.38
CA LEU A 12 -10.14 12.98 -12.51
C LEU A 12 -9.21 13.47 -11.36
N LEU A 13 -8.42 14.51 -11.73
CA LEU A 13 -7.97 15.68 -10.95
C LEU A 13 -7.26 15.44 -9.60
N ALA A 14 -6.17 14.68 -9.60
CA ALA A 14 -5.12 14.86 -8.60
C ALA A 14 -4.09 15.88 -9.14
N GLY A 15 -3.91 17.00 -8.45
CA GLY A 15 -2.73 17.85 -8.63
C GLY A 15 -1.60 17.26 -7.80
N GLY A 16 -0.62 16.63 -8.45
CA GLY A 16 0.55 16.05 -7.81
C GLY A 16 1.84 16.64 -8.38
N GLY A 17 2.85 16.80 -7.51
CA GLY A 17 4.20 17.16 -7.90
C GLY A 17 5.19 16.12 -7.37
N THR A 18 6.25 15.85 -8.14
CA THR A 18 7.34 14.96 -7.76
C THR A 18 8.65 15.73 -7.85
N SER A 19 9.53 15.56 -6.87
CA SER A 19 10.91 16.06 -6.98
C SER A 19 11.88 14.93 -6.67
N THR A 20 12.78 14.70 -7.62
CA THR A 20 14.11 14.18 -7.32
C THR A 20 14.94 15.43 -7.01
N TRP A 21 15.71 15.44 -5.93
CA TRP A 21 16.45 16.61 -5.41
C TRP A 21 15.61 17.61 -4.59
N ALA A 22 16.30 18.36 -3.74
CA ALA A 22 15.79 19.23 -2.67
C ALA A 22 14.93 20.44 -3.09
N ALA A 23 14.38 20.45 -4.30
CA ALA A 23 13.48 21.50 -4.74
C ALA A 23 12.16 21.41 -3.95
N PRO A 24 11.60 22.56 -3.51
CA PRO A 24 10.28 22.58 -2.90
C PRO A 24 9.21 22.05 -3.86
N ILE A 25 8.38 21.13 -3.39
CA ILE A 25 7.23 20.60 -4.12
C ILE A 25 6.00 21.42 -3.71
N THR A 26 5.29 21.99 -4.69
CA THR A 26 4.14 22.86 -4.44
C THR A 26 2.87 22.29 -5.05
N VAL A 27 1.79 22.31 -4.27
CA VAL A 27 0.43 21.98 -4.73
C VAL A 27 -0.56 23.03 -4.22
N LYS A 28 -1.73 23.14 -4.87
CA LYS A 28 -2.85 23.97 -4.41
C LYS A 28 -4.03 23.08 -4.08
N ALA A 29 -4.64 23.27 -2.91
CA ALA A 29 -5.80 22.50 -2.50
C ALA A 29 -6.71 23.29 -1.57
N ASP A 30 -8.02 23.05 -1.67
CA ASP A 30 -9.01 23.43 -0.67
C ASP A 30 -9.07 22.32 0.39
N LEU A 31 -8.22 22.44 1.41
CA LEU A 31 -8.14 21.45 2.49
C LEU A 31 -9.34 21.51 3.43
N SER A 32 -10.04 22.65 3.49
CA SER A 32 -11.19 22.89 4.38
C SER A 32 -12.55 22.55 3.75
N GLY A 33 -12.61 22.39 2.43
CA GLY A 33 -13.87 22.21 1.69
C GLY A 33 -14.71 23.49 1.59
N ASN A 34 -14.13 24.66 1.82
CA ASN A 34 -14.85 25.95 1.83
C ASN A 34 -14.81 26.69 0.48
N GLY A 35 -14.22 26.07 -0.55
CA GLY A 35 -14.01 26.66 -1.87
C GLY A 35 -12.74 27.50 -2.01
N GLU A 36 -11.95 27.66 -0.95
CA GLU A 36 -10.74 28.49 -0.96
C GLU A 36 -9.47 27.63 -0.99
N ALA A 37 -8.84 27.56 -2.17
CA ALA A 37 -7.59 26.83 -2.32
C ALA A 37 -6.42 27.56 -1.64
N VAL A 38 -5.63 26.82 -0.87
CA VAL A 38 -4.38 27.29 -0.25
C VAL A 38 -3.17 26.65 -0.93
N THR A 39 -2.06 27.39 -0.99
CA THR A 39 -0.77 26.86 -1.44
C THR A 39 -0.17 26.01 -0.32
N CYS A 40 0.18 24.78 -0.67
CA CYS A 40 0.89 23.83 0.17
C CYS A 40 2.28 23.59 -0.41
N VAL A 41 3.31 23.67 0.42
CA VAL A 41 4.71 23.52 0.00
C VAL A 41 5.38 22.47 0.88
N LEU A 42 5.98 21.46 0.27
CA LEU A 42 6.87 20.52 0.92
C LEU A 42 8.31 20.92 0.57
N GLU A 43 9.10 21.20 1.59
CA GLU A 43 10.52 21.52 1.50
C GLU A 43 11.29 20.34 2.10
N PRO A 44 11.73 19.33 1.30
CA PRO A 44 12.58 18.26 1.81
C PRO A 44 13.89 18.84 2.35
N ALA A 45 14.38 18.32 3.48
CA ALA A 45 15.66 18.72 4.04
C ALA A 45 16.74 17.75 3.54
N PRO A 46 17.55 18.11 2.51
CA PRO A 46 18.66 17.26 2.09
C PRO A 46 19.73 17.23 3.19
N ALA A 47 20.36 16.08 3.39
CA ALA A 47 21.60 16.02 4.17
C ALA A 47 22.77 16.59 3.34
N LYS A 48 22.93 16.14 2.08
CA LYS A 48 23.80 16.68 1.00
C LYS A 48 23.27 16.23 -0.37
N GLN A 49 23.87 16.73 -1.45
CA GLN A 49 23.66 16.17 -2.80
C GLN A 49 24.08 14.68 -2.77
N ASP A 50 23.20 13.80 -3.28
CA ASP A 50 23.33 12.33 -3.28
C ASP A 50 23.14 11.62 -1.92
N GLU A 51 22.75 12.34 -0.87
CA GLU A 51 22.34 11.74 0.42
C GLU A 51 20.80 11.72 0.53
N PRO A 52 20.21 10.75 1.25
CA PRO A 52 18.78 10.75 1.49
C PRO A 52 18.36 12.03 2.25
N PHE A 53 17.13 12.47 2.01
CA PHE A 53 16.46 13.45 2.85
C PHE A 53 16.46 12.93 4.30
N SER A 54 16.74 13.78 5.28
CA SER A 54 16.67 13.43 6.71
C SER A 54 15.54 14.21 7.40
N GLY A 55 14.43 14.35 6.69
CA GLY A 55 13.26 15.11 7.10
C GLY A 55 12.84 16.15 6.07
N GLY A 56 12.13 17.16 6.56
CA GLY A 56 11.63 18.26 5.74
C GLY A 56 10.65 19.12 6.51
N THR A 57 10.14 20.14 5.83
CA THR A 57 9.12 21.04 6.35
C THR A 57 7.92 21.06 5.42
N LEU A 58 6.73 20.87 5.97
CA LEU A 58 5.46 21.05 5.28
C LEU A 58 4.85 22.39 5.67
N ARG A 59 4.57 23.25 4.70
CA ARG A 59 4.01 24.59 4.88
C ARG A 59 2.65 24.69 4.22
N VAL A 60 1.65 25.18 4.95
CA VAL A 60 0.29 25.42 4.46
C VAL A 60 -0.20 26.76 4.98
N GLY A 61 -0.29 27.75 4.10
CA GLY A 61 -0.57 29.14 4.50
C GLY A 61 0.47 29.64 5.51
N LYS A 62 0.03 29.96 6.73
CA LYS A 62 0.90 30.41 7.84
C LYS A 62 1.43 29.27 8.72
N GLN A 63 0.95 28.05 8.52
CA GLN A 63 1.33 26.88 9.33
C GLN A 63 2.58 26.23 8.74
N SER A 64 3.45 25.74 9.62
CA SER A 64 4.70 25.05 9.28
C SER A 64 4.89 23.86 10.19
N ILE A 65 5.06 22.66 9.62
CA ILE A 65 5.19 21.39 10.35
C ILE A 65 6.52 20.73 9.95
N PRO A 66 7.44 20.49 10.90
CA PRO A 66 8.61 19.66 10.64
C PRO A 66 8.19 18.18 10.54
N LEU A 67 8.70 17.47 9.53
CA LEU A 67 8.34 16.07 9.25
C LEU A 67 9.15 15.05 10.06
N GLY A 68 10.29 15.47 10.62
CA GLY A 68 11.17 14.60 11.43
C GLY A 68 11.86 13.51 10.62
N ASN A 69 12.51 12.58 11.32
CA ASN A 69 13.27 11.46 10.74
C ASN A 69 12.40 10.38 10.09
N GLU A 70 11.09 10.39 10.33
CA GLU A 70 10.16 9.49 9.64
C GLU A 70 10.05 9.80 8.13
N PHE A 71 10.51 11.00 7.72
CA PHE A 71 10.51 11.46 6.34
C PHE A 71 11.92 11.34 5.74
N GLU A 72 12.44 10.11 5.67
CA GLU A 72 13.76 9.80 5.14
C GLU A 72 13.67 8.98 3.85
N GLY A 73 14.46 9.37 2.83
CA GLY A 73 14.53 8.66 1.55
C GLY A 73 15.05 9.54 0.40
N TYR A 74 14.85 9.12 -0.84
CA TYR A 74 15.50 9.71 -2.02
C TYR A 74 14.53 10.45 -2.94
N THR A 75 13.26 10.06 -2.92
CA THR A 75 12.20 10.70 -3.70
C THR A 75 11.13 11.22 -2.76
N ALA A 76 10.77 12.49 -2.90
CA ALA A 76 9.68 13.10 -2.15
C ALA A 76 8.49 13.41 -3.09
N THR A 77 7.28 13.25 -2.58
CA THR A 77 6.04 13.60 -3.27
C THR A 77 5.14 14.43 -2.36
N LEU A 78 4.34 15.29 -2.99
CA LEU A 78 3.25 16.00 -2.33
C LEU A 78 2.01 15.89 -3.20
N GLU A 79 0.96 15.29 -2.64
CA GLU A 79 -0.27 14.98 -3.36
C GLU A 79 -1.48 15.42 -2.56
N THR A 80 -2.57 15.73 -3.26
CA THR A 80 -3.82 16.19 -2.65
C THR A 80 -4.97 15.32 -3.11
N TYR A 81 -5.86 14.98 -2.18
CA TYR A 81 -7.00 14.12 -2.46
C TYR A 81 -8.26 14.63 -1.79
N LYS A 82 -9.34 14.75 -2.55
CA LYS A 82 -10.66 15.08 -2.00
C LYS A 82 -11.21 13.92 -1.18
N VAL A 83 -11.80 14.20 -0.02
CA VAL A 83 -12.39 13.22 0.89
C VAL A 83 -13.87 13.55 1.09
N GLY A 84 -14.72 13.01 0.21
CA GLY A 84 -16.15 13.28 0.27
C GLY A 84 -16.44 14.79 0.25
N ASP A 85 -17.37 15.19 1.10
CA ASP A 85 -17.72 16.59 1.33
C ASP A 85 -16.96 17.20 2.51
N GLN A 86 -16.02 16.47 3.13
CA GLN A 86 -15.29 16.91 4.32
C GLN A 86 -14.14 17.87 4.01
N GLY A 87 -13.69 17.92 2.76
CA GLY A 87 -12.53 18.70 2.32
C GLY A 87 -11.52 17.84 1.57
N ALA A 88 -10.23 18.13 1.75
CA ALA A 88 -9.15 17.38 1.14
C ALA A 88 -8.05 17.04 2.14
N ILE A 89 -7.36 15.93 1.89
CA ILE A 89 -6.13 15.57 2.59
C ILE A 89 -4.91 15.94 1.74
N LEU A 90 -3.81 16.16 2.43
CA LEU A 90 -2.48 16.37 1.87
C LEU A 90 -1.60 15.18 2.25
N VAL A 91 -0.97 14.55 1.27
CA VAL A 91 -0.10 13.38 1.46
C VAL A 91 1.32 13.78 1.10
N ALA A 92 2.18 13.81 2.11
CA ALA A 92 3.62 13.93 1.92
C ALA A 92 4.22 12.51 1.88
N GLY A 93 4.71 12.11 0.72
CA GLY A 93 5.35 10.81 0.50
C GLY A 93 6.87 10.91 0.45
N VAL A 94 7.56 9.90 0.99
CA VAL A 94 9.00 9.72 0.80
C VAL A 94 9.30 8.25 0.51
N THR A 95 10.12 7.98 -0.50
CA THR A 95 10.51 6.63 -0.91
C THR A 95 12.00 6.38 -0.65
N ALA A 96 12.31 5.32 0.09
CA ALA A 96 13.67 4.84 0.36
C ALA A 96 14.21 3.92 -0.76
N GLU A 97 15.45 3.45 -0.68
CA GLU A 97 16.07 2.58 -1.71
C GLU A 97 15.33 1.25 -1.90
N SER A 98 14.64 0.75 -0.88
CA SER A 98 13.90 -0.51 -0.91
C SER A 98 12.53 -0.41 -1.60
N ASP A 99 12.28 0.67 -2.36
CA ASP A 99 10.97 1.07 -2.90
C ASP A 99 9.87 1.20 -1.83
N PHE A 100 10.27 1.21 -0.56
CA PHE A 100 9.36 1.35 0.56
C PHE A 100 9.01 2.83 0.73
N THR A 101 7.73 3.15 0.60
CA THR A 101 7.25 4.54 0.72
C THR A 101 6.61 4.77 2.08
N THR A 102 7.08 5.79 2.80
CA THR A 102 6.37 6.36 3.95
C THR A 102 5.49 7.50 3.49
N ARG A 103 4.21 7.46 3.86
CA ARG A 103 3.21 8.48 3.54
C ARG A 103 2.70 9.09 4.83
N LEU A 104 2.94 10.38 5.01
CA LEU A 104 2.42 11.17 6.12
C LEU A 104 1.18 11.93 5.62
N ILE A 105 0.02 11.66 6.23
CA ILE A 105 -1.25 12.22 5.80
C ILE A 105 -1.65 13.35 6.75
N TYR A 106 -1.98 14.51 6.17
CA TYR A 106 -2.38 15.72 6.87
C TYR A 106 -3.77 16.18 6.42
N ALA A 107 -4.51 16.76 7.35
CA ALA A 107 -5.81 17.37 7.08
C ALA A 107 -6.00 18.63 7.94
N MET A 108 -6.96 19.48 7.56
CA MET A 108 -7.41 20.60 8.39
C MET A 108 -8.46 20.11 9.39
N VAL A 109 -8.12 20.11 10.67
CA VAL A 109 -9.01 19.71 11.77
C VAL A 109 -9.10 20.88 12.76
N ASP A 110 -10.30 21.40 12.96
CA ASP A 110 -10.57 22.58 13.80
C ASP A 110 -9.73 23.82 13.38
N GLY A 111 -9.57 24.04 12.07
CA GLY A 111 -8.80 25.16 11.53
C GLY A 111 -7.28 25.03 11.68
N LYS A 112 -6.77 23.87 12.13
CA LYS A 112 -5.34 23.57 12.25
C LYS A 112 -4.95 22.41 11.35
N LEU A 113 -3.78 22.50 10.73
CA LEU A 113 -3.18 21.41 9.99
C LEU A 113 -2.69 20.38 11.02
N LYS A 114 -3.23 19.16 10.96
CA LYS A 114 -2.85 18.06 11.84
C LYS A 114 -2.41 16.86 11.00
N ARG A 115 -1.40 16.12 11.47
CA ARG A 115 -1.11 14.78 10.97
C ARG A 115 -2.22 13.85 11.44
N VAL A 116 -2.90 13.18 10.52
CA VAL A 116 -4.08 12.34 10.81
C VAL A 116 -3.83 10.86 10.56
N ALA A 117 -2.81 10.53 9.76
CA ALA A 117 -2.40 9.15 9.54
C ALA A 117 -0.94 9.05 9.09
N LYS A 118 -0.42 7.83 9.19
CA LYS A 118 0.83 7.39 8.57
C LYS A 118 0.56 6.03 7.91
N LEU A 119 0.92 5.91 6.65
CA LEU A 119 0.90 4.65 5.91
C LEU A 119 2.31 4.31 5.43
N GLN A 120 2.62 3.03 5.39
CA GLN A 120 3.95 2.52 5.07
C GLN A 120 3.81 1.23 4.25
N GLY A 121 4.39 1.24 3.05
CA GLY A 121 4.32 0.06 2.19
C GLY A 121 4.89 0.31 0.80
N GLN A 122 5.00 -0.78 0.05
CA GLN A 122 5.38 -0.79 -1.36
C GLN A 122 4.10 -0.81 -2.20
N GLY A 123 3.79 0.26 -2.92
CA GLY A 123 2.62 0.35 -3.78
C GLY A 123 1.88 1.67 -3.66
N GLU A 124 0.66 1.77 -4.18
CA GLU A 124 -0.06 3.03 -4.35
C GLU A 124 -1.18 3.23 -3.32
N ILE A 125 -1.59 4.49 -3.13
CA ILE A 125 -2.85 4.83 -2.46
C ILE A 125 -3.84 5.39 -3.48
N VAL A 126 -5.12 5.13 -3.27
CA VAL A 126 -6.22 5.68 -4.07
C VAL A 126 -7.26 6.26 -3.14
N VAL A 127 -7.64 7.51 -3.35
CA VAL A 127 -8.70 8.17 -2.58
C VAL A 127 -9.83 8.52 -3.54
N PRO A 128 -10.86 7.66 -3.67
CA PRO A 128 -11.90 7.80 -4.69
C PRO A 128 -12.89 8.94 -4.44
N GLY A 129 -12.70 9.76 -3.39
CA GLY A 129 -13.57 10.90 -3.10
C GLY A 129 -14.86 10.55 -2.36
N ASN A 130 -15.05 9.32 -1.88
CA ASN A 130 -16.26 8.89 -1.16
C ASN A 130 -16.03 8.71 0.36
N GLY A 131 -15.02 9.36 0.93
CA GLY A 131 -14.66 9.21 2.35
C GLY A 131 -13.83 7.97 2.67
N THR A 132 -13.25 7.30 1.66
CA THR A 132 -12.39 6.13 1.85
C THR A 132 -11.00 6.36 1.27
N LEU A 133 -10.03 5.59 1.77
CA LEU A 133 -8.70 5.43 1.19
C LEU A 133 -8.48 3.95 0.93
N ILE A 134 -7.96 3.64 -0.25
CA ILE A 134 -7.57 2.30 -0.65
C ILE A 134 -6.04 2.28 -0.71
N GLU A 135 -5.42 1.35 0.02
CA GLU A 135 -3.98 1.12 -0.02
C GLU A 135 -3.72 -0.19 -0.78
N LYS A 136 -2.79 -0.15 -1.72
CA LYS A 136 -2.33 -1.33 -2.45
C LYS A 136 -0.90 -1.63 -2.03
N GLY A 137 -0.70 -2.70 -1.27
CA GLY A 137 0.60 -3.17 -0.80
C GLY A 137 1.10 -4.37 -1.62
N TRP A 138 2.32 -4.31 -2.12
CA TRP A 138 2.99 -5.43 -2.76
C TRP A 138 3.38 -6.48 -1.71
N MET A 139 2.99 -7.73 -1.96
CA MET A 139 3.20 -8.87 -1.07
C MET A 139 4.14 -9.92 -1.70
N GLY A 140 4.98 -9.50 -2.66
CA GLY A 140 6.00 -10.35 -3.27
C GLY A 140 5.62 -10.95 -4.62
N PHE A 141 4.40 -11.47 -4.78
CA PHE A 141 3.88 -11.98 -6.06
C PHE A 141 2.42 -11.56 -6.34
N TRP A 142 1.84 -10.75 -5.45
CA TRP A 142 0.47 -10.26 -5.53
C TRP A 142 0.32 -8.94 -4.78
N THR A 143 -0.82 -8.26 -4.97
CA THR A 143 -1.10 -6.96 -4.33
C THR A 143 -2.24 -7.10 -3.32
N LYS A 144 -1.93 -6.85 -2.05
CA LYS A 144 -2.93 -6.72 -0.98
C LYS A 144 -3.64 -5.38 -1.12
N THR A 145 -4.96 -5.40 -1.20
CA THR A 145 -5.79 -4.19 -1.23
C THR A 145 -6.45 -4.00 0.13
N GLU A 146 -6.04 -2.98 0.87
CA GLU A 146 -6.65 -2.59 2.15
C GLU A 146 -7.58 -1.40 1.95
N LYS A 147 -8.67 -1.38 2.73
CA LYS A 147 -9.66 -0.30 2.72
C LYS A 147 -9.68 0.39 4.06
N TYR A 148 -9.61 1.70 4.02
CA TYR A 148 -9.73 2.58 5.17
C TYR A 148 -10.91 3.54 5.00
N VAL A 149 -11.50 3.97 6.10
CA VAL A 149 -12.55 4.99 6.16
C VAL A 149 -12.05 6.18 6.97
N PHE A 150 -12.32 7.38 6.48
CA PHE A 150 -12.06 8.62 7.21
C PHE A 150 -13.18 8.90 8.22
N GLY A 151 -12.80 9.15 9.47
CA GLY A 151 -13.67 9.74 10.49
C GLY A 151 -13.94 11.22 10.21
N LYS A 152 -14.79 11.84 11.04
CA LYS A 152 -15.10 13.29 10.94
C LYS A 152 -13.88 14.17 11.21
N ASP A 153 -12.93 13.67 11.98
CA ASP A 153 -11.64 14.28 12.31
C ASP A 153 -10.53 13.87 11.34
N PHE A 154 -10.89 13.22 10.22
CA PHE A 154 -9.98 12.59 9.26
C PHE A 154 -9.13 11.45 9.85
N ALA A 155 -9.43 10.94 11.05
CA ALA A 155 -8.77 9.75 11.55
C ALA A 155 -9.04 8.56 10.63
N LEU A 156 -7.98 7.82 10.30
CA LEU A 156 -8.06 6.73 9.35
C LEU A 156 -8.31 5.40 10.09
N THR A 157 -9.42 4.73 9.79
CA THR A 157 -9.76 3.44 10.40
C THR A 157 -9.74 2.34 9.33
N LEU A 158 -8.91 1.31 9.53
CA LEU A 158 -8.90 0.11 8.69
C LEU A 158 -10.24 -0.60 8.78
N ILE A 159 -10.79 -1.01 7.64
CA ILE A 159 -11.93 -1.92 7.55
C ILE A 159 -11.37 -3.32 7.28
N PRO A 160 -11.31 -4.20 8.30
CA PRO A 160 -10.78 -5.54 8.12
C PRO A 160 -11.60 -6.32 7.10
N GLN A 161 -10.90 -7.11 6.29
CA GLN A 161 -11.52 -8.06 5.37
C GLN A 161 -11.26 -9.48 5.90
N ASP A 162 -12.27 -10.33 5.77
CA ASP A 162 -12.15 -11.75 6.14
C ASP A 162 -11.13 -12.46 5.23
N PHE A 163 -11.05 -12.04 3.97
CA PHE A 163 -10.16 -12.58 2.93
C PHE A 163 -9.72 -11.48 1.99
N TYR A 164 -8.57 -11.70 1.35
CA TYR A 164 -8.06 -10.84 0.28
C TYR A 164 -8.01 -11.62 -1.03
N SER A 165 -8.46 -10.99 -2.11
CA SER A 165 -8.34 -11.55 -3.46
C SER A 165 -6.90 -11.53 -3.91
N VAL A 166 -6.43 -12.63 -4.51
CA VAL A 166 -5.06 -12.79 -5.03
C VAL A 166 -5.08 -12.88 -6.56
N ASP A 167 -5.82 -13.84 -7.12
CA ASP A 167 -5.96 -14.12 -8.56
C ASP A 167 -4.62 -14.25 -9.33
N VAL A 168 -3.70 -15.05 -8.80
CA VAL A 168 -2.37 -15.30 -9.41
C VAL A 168 -2.23 -16.75 -9.85
N GLU A 169 -1.73 -16.98 -11.06
CA GLU A 169 -1.37 -18.32 -11.55
C GLU A 169 0.06 -18.69 -11.15
N GLY A 170 0.26 -19.95 -10.76
CA GLY A 170 1.56 -20.52 -10.45
C GLY A 170 1.73 -21.92 -11.02
N THR A 171 2.98 -22.40 -11.01
CA THR A 171 3.36 -23.75 -11.44
C THR A 171 3.88 -24.53 -10.25
N VAL A 172 3.50 -25.80 -10.11
CA VAL A 172 3.96 -26.67 -9.03
C VAL A 172 5.36 -27.19 -9.35
N SER A 173 6.34 -26.91 -8.50
CA SER A 173 7.72 -27.43 -8.61
C SER A 173 7.85 -28.78 -7.90
N ALA A 174 7.28 -28.90 -6.69
CA ALA A 174 7.25 -30.12 -5.89
C ALA A 174 5.83 -30.38 -5.36
N THR A 175 5.49 -31.64 -5.13
CA THR A 175 4.15 -32.02 -4.66
C THR A 175 3.88 -31.48 -3.25
N PHE A 176 2.66 -30.98 -3.00
CA PHE A 176 2.19 -30.55 -1.68
C PHE A 176 0.70 -30.87 -1.48
N PRO A 177 0.27 -31.04 -0.23
CA PRO A 177 -1.13 -31.35 0.09
C PRO A 177 -2.04 -30.14 -0.06
N VAL A 178 -3.24 -30.40 -0.58
CA VAL A 178 -4.38 -29.47 -0.61
C VAL A 178 -5.42 -29.96 0.38
N TYR A 179 -5.87 -29.08 1.27
CA TYR A 179 -6.73 -29.42 2.40
C TYR A 179 -8.18 -28.96 2.21
N GLN A 180 -9.12 -29.67 2.84
CA GLN A 180 -10.54 -29.31 2.84
C GLN A 180 -10.81 -28.01 3.63
N LYS A 181 -10.05 -27.79 4.71
CA LYS A 181 -10.20 -26.68 5.66
C LYS A 181 -8.84 -26.13 6.06
N ARG A 182 -8.83 -24.93 6.66
CA ARG A 182 -7.68 -24.21 7.22
C ARG A 182 -7.08 -24.85 8.49
N ASP A 183 -7.35 -26.12 8.74
CA ASP A 183 -6.83 -26.85 9.89
C ASP A 183 -5.76 -27.88 9.52
N GLY A 184 -5.53 -28.09 8.22
CA GLY A 184 -4.54 -29.05 7.72
C GLY A 184 -4.88 -30.51 8.04
N LYS A 185 -6.07 -30.83 8.54
CA LYS A 185 -6.39 -32.17 9.06
C LYS A 185 -6.81 -33.15 7.99
N LYS A 186 -7.47 -32.68 6.93
CA LYS A 186 -8.00 -33.53 5.86
C LYS A 186 -7.52 -33.08 4.49
N THR A 187 -6.62 -33.86 3.91
CA THR A 187 -6.15 -33.72 2.54
C THR A 187 -7.25 -34.16 1.56
N ILE A 188 -7.56 -33.33 0.57
CA ILE A 188 -8.50 -33.64 -0.51
C ILE A 188 -7.77 -34.05 -1.80
N GLY A 189 -6.49 -33.76 -1.90
CA GLY A 189 -5.61 -34.18 -2.98
C GLY A 189 -4.19 -33.66 -2.77
N ASN A 190 -3.24 -34.19 -3.54
CA ASN A 190 -1.89 -33.65 -3.63
C ASN A 190 -1.71 -33.03 -5.02
N THR A 191 -0.94 -31.95 -5.09
CA THR A 191 -0.56 -31.35 -6.37
C THR A 191 0.41 -32.23 -7.13
N ARG A 192 0.42 -32.11 -8.46
CA ARG A 192 1.35 -32.83 -9.33
C ARG A 192 2.48 -31.89 -9.78
N PRO A 193 3.76 -32.29 -9.73
CA PRO A 193 4.82 -31.49 -10.32
C PRO A 193 4.50 -31.07 -11.77
N LYS A 194 4.85 -29.84 -12.11
CA LYS A 194 4.58 -29.15 -13.39
C LYS A 194 3.10 -28.85 -13.68
N SER A 195 2.17 -29.19 -12.80
CA SER A 195 0.78 -28.77 -12.94
C SER A 195 0.61 -27.28 -12.62
N LYS A 196 -0.43 -26.68 -13.20
CA LYS A 196 -0.80 -25.30 -12.90
C LYS A 196 -1.80 -25.22 -11.76
N PHE A 197 -1.79 -24.11 -11.05
CA PHE A 197 -2.81 -23.74 -10.08
C PHE A 197 -3.01 -22.24 -10.08
N ARG A 198 -4.13 -21.79 -9.51
CA ARG A 198 -4.41 -20.38 -9.29
C ARG A 198 -4.69 -20.12 -7.83
N VAL A 199 -3.98 -19.17 -7.24
CA VAL A 199 -4.24 -18.64 -5.91
C VAL A 199 -5.42 -17.69 -6.02
N LEU A 200 -6.50 -17.98 -5.29
CA LEU A 200 -7.73 -17.21 -5.34
C LEU A 200 -7.82 -16.24 -4.16
N LEU A 201 -7.60 -16.75 -2.95
CA LEU A 201 -7.77 -15.99 -1.71
C LEU A 201 -6.56 -16.16 -0.81
N TRP A 202 -6.27 -15.12 -0.05
CA TRP A 202 -5.42 -15.18 1.12
C TRP A 202 -6.25 -14.92 2.37
N ASP A 203 -5.99 -15.71 3.40
CA ASP A 203 -6.51 -15.55 4.75
C ASP A 203 -5.33 -15.33 5.71
N PRO A 204 -5.25 -14.16 6.38
CA PRO A 204 -4.22 -13.90 7.38
C PRO A 204 -4.23 -14.82 8.60
N ALA A 205 -5.32 -15.59 8.83
CA ALA A 205 -5.55 -16.56 9.89
C ALA A 205 -4.70 -16.40 11.18
N SER A 206 -5.37 -15.83 12.20
CA SER A 206 -4.95 -15.58 13.60
C SER A 206 -4.18 -14.29 13.90
N LYS A 207 -4.89 -13.36 14.56
CA LYS A 207 -4.42 -12.09 15.16
C LYS A 207 -3.50 -12.28 16.39
N THR A 208 -2.95 -13.46 16.61
CA THR A 208 -2.04 -13.72 17.74
C THR A 208 -0.62 -13.69 17.24
N ALA A 209 0.03 -12.55 17.45
CA ALA A 209 1.47 -12.39 17.36
C ALA A 209 2.14 -13.51 18.17
N ASP A 210 2.91 -14.35 17.49
CA ASP A 210 4.11 -15.04 17.99
C ASP A 210 4.53 -16.09 16.95
N GLU A 211 5.73 -15.88 16.38
CA GLU A 211 6.60 -16.75 15.58
C GLU A 211 6.02 -17.68 14.47
N ASP A 212 6.63 -17.52 13.29
CA ASP A 212 6.40 -18.14 11.97
C ASP A 212 5.07 -17.82 11.26
N SER A 213 4.93 -16.56 10.82
CA SER A 213 3.74 -16.01 10.16
C SER A 213 3.28 -16.83 8.94
N LEU A 214 4.21 -17.40 8.18
CA LEU A 214 3.91 -18.14 6.95
C LEU A 214 3.24 -19.50 7.20
N SER A 215 3.42 -20.08 8.39
CA SER A 215 2.78 -21.33 8.78
C SER A 215 1.31 -21.14 9.23
N LYS A 216 0.97 -19.90 9.61
CA LYS A 216 -0.36 -19.49 10.09
C LYS A 216 -1.22 -18.93 8.98
N GLU A 217 -0.61 -18.39 7.92
CA GLU A 217 -1.32 -17.93 6.74
C GLU A 217 -1.85 -19.08 5.89
N TRP A 218 -3.05 -18.87 5.34
CA TRP A 218 -3.70 -19.83 4.47
C TRP A 218 -4.08 -19.21 3.14
N PHE A 219 -3.89 -19.97 2.07
CA PHE A 219 -4.31 -19.60 0.74
C PHE A 219 -5.34 -20.59 0.21
N TYR A 220 -6.34 -20.07 -0.48
CA TYR A 220 -7.31 -20.90 -1.20
C TYR A 220 -6.89 -20.96 -2.67
N ILE A 221 -6.70 -22.16 -3.19
CA ILE A 221 -6.25 -22.37 -4.57
C ILE A 221 -7.29 -23.15 -5.38
N ARG A 222 -7.25 -22.99 -6.70
CA ARG A 222 -7.87 -23.87 -7.69
C ARG A 222 -6.79 -24.60 -8.48
N THR A 223 -6.85 -25.92 -8.54
CA THR A 223 -5.91 -26.73 -9.33
C THR A 223 -6.30 -26.78 -10.80
N GLU A 224 -5.40 -27.25 -11.70
CA GLU A 224 -5.72 -27.41 -13.12
C GLU A 224 -6.92 -28.32 -13.40
N THR A 225 -7.20 -29.29 -12.51
CA THR A 225 -8.32 -30.23 -12.64
C THR A 225 -9.63 -29.66 -12.12
N GLY A 226 -9.62 -28.43 -11.58
CA GLY A 226 -10.81 -27.66 -11.25
C GLY A 226 -11.30 -27.78 -9.80
N PHE A 227 -10.70 -28.63 -8.96
CA PHE A 227 -11.05 -28.64 -7.54
C PHE A 227 -10.32 -27.53 -6.78
N CYS A 228 -10.95 -27.06 -5.70
CA CYS A 228 -10.42 -25.98 -4.87
C CYS A 228 -10.19 -26.45 -3.42
N GLY A 229 -9.18 -25.87 -2.77
CA GLY A 229 -8.87 -26.19 -1.38
C GLY A 229 -7.83 -25.27 -0.77
N TRP A 230 -7.54 -25.49 0.50
CA TRP A 230 -6.66 -24.67 1.32
C TRP A 230 -5.24 -25.20 1.32
N VAL A 231 -4.26 -24.31 1.28
CA VAL A 231 -2.83 -24.61 1.41
C VAL A 231 -2.19 -23.64 2.40
N GLN A 232 -1.19 -24.09 3.14
CA GLN A 232 -0.45 -23.23 4.06
C GLN A 232 0.48 -22.29 3.27
N GLY A 233 0.65 -21.05 3.75
CA GLY A 233 1.49 -20.04 3.13
C GLY A 233 2.90 -20.52 2.84
N LYS A 234 3.52 -21.27 3.76
CA LYS A 234 4.85 -21.88 3.56
C LYS A 234 4.99 -22.71 2.28
N GLN A 235 3.91 -23.32 1.78
CA GLN A 235 3.94 -24.08 0.53
C GLN A 235 4.01 -23.17 -0.70
N LEU A 236 3.47 -21.96 -0.60
CA LEU A 236 3.51 -20.99 -1.70
C LEU A 236 4.73 -20.06 -1.63
N MET A 237 5.32 -19.87 -0.45
CA MET A 237 6.52 -19.05 -0.25
C MET A 237 7.85 -19.82 -0.37
N GLY A 238 7.79 -21.15 -0.53
CA GLY A 238 8.96 -22.02 -0.58
C GLY A 238 9.28 -22.56 -1.97
N GLU A 239 10.10 -23.60 -2.02
CA GLU A 239 10.55 -24.27 -3.26
C GLU A 239 9.48 -25.11 -3.98
N PHE A 240 8.28 -25.20 -3.41
CA PHE A 240 7.22 -26.07 -3.92
C PHE A 240 6.51 -25.50 -5.15
N VAL A 241 6.64 -24.20 -5.41
CA VAL A 241 5.95 -23.53 -6.50
C VAL A 241 6.83 -22.48 -7.16
N GLU A 242 6.57 -22.25 -8.43
CA GLU A 242 6.98 -21.06 -9.16
C GLU A 242 5.78 -20.11 -9.22
N LEU A 243 5.93 -18.95 -8.58
CA LEU A 243 5.00 -17.82 -8.64
C LEU A 243 5.70 -16.63 -9.30
N PRO A 244 4.94 -15.65 -9.84
CA PRO A 244 5.49 -14.44 -10.41
C PRO A 244 5.94 -13.49 -9.28
N TRP A 245 6.92 -13.93 -8.51
CA TRP A 245 7.67 -13.06 -7.62
C TRP A 245 8.21 -11.89 -8.42
N ALA A 246 8.17 -10.67 -7.86
CA ALA A 246 8.67 -9.48 -8.56
C ALA A 246 10.04 -9.79 -9.19
N GLY A 247 10.12 -9.55 -10.50
CA GLY A 247 11.36 -9.57 -11.27
C GLY A 247 12.08 -8.24 -11.21
#